data_AF-A0AAW3RDM8-F1
#
_entry.id   AF-A0AAW3RDM8-F1
#
_cell.length_a   1.000
_cell.length_b   1.000
_cell.length_c   1.000
_cell.angle_alpha   90.00
_cell.angle_beta   90.00
_cell.angle_gamma   90.00
#
_symmetry.space_group_name_H-M   'P 1'
#
loop_
_entity.id
_entity.type
_entity.pdbx_description
1 polymer ?
#
loop_
_entity_poly.entity_id
_entity_poly.type
_entity_poly.pdbx_seq_one_letter_code
_entity_poly.pdbx_strand_id
1 'polypeptide(L)'
;MSNELVTMVNNNIEDMKNNEGLSLPPDYSVGNALNSAYLILSDTSKGQPLLDKCDQGSVIKTLMNMAIQGLSPAKNQCYFIPYGNQLVMQRSYFGSISVVKRLSNVKDIQAQVVHKDDTFKIGGENGVLVVKEFEPSFENLDKPIIGAFAWIEDINGNRTYTVMTKKTSTPVGATLRRRRFKTSSRKRWLNGLLSIELRSSILIQAQTTIYL
;
A
#
# COMPACT_ATOMS: atom_id res chain seq x y z
N MET A 1 5.85 -6.51 31.26
CA MET A 1 5.87 -7.82 30.57
C MET A 1 5.96 -7.55 29.09
N SER A 2 7.10 -7.86 28.47
CA SER A 2 7.22 -7.86 27.01
C SER A 2 6.29 -8.93 26.45
N ASN A 3 5.51 -8.59 25.44
CA ASN A 3 4.62 -9.53 24.79
C ASN A 3 5.44 -10.59 24.04
N GLU A 4 5.23 -11.87 24.36
CA GLU A 4 5.93 -13.02 23.80
C GLU A 4 5.94 -13.03 22.26
N LEU A 5 4.83 -12.62 21.62
CA LEU A 5 4.73 -12.53 20.16
C LEU A 5 5.70 -11.48 19.59
N VAL A 6 5.77 -10.32 20.23
CA VAL A 6 6.65 -9.21 19.80
C VAL A 6 8.11 -9.61 20.00
N THR A 7 8.44 -10.23 21.14
CA THR A 7 9.79 -10.73 21.42
C THR A 7 10.21 -11.78 20.40
N MET A 8 9.35 -12.76 20.10
CA MET A 8 9.62 -13.80 19.11
C MET A 8 9.90 -13.21 17.72
N VAL A 9 9.04 -12.32 17.23
CA VAL A 9 9.24 -11.70 15.91
C VAL A 9 10.49 -10.82 15.90
N ASN A 10 10.77 -10.10 16.98
CA ASN A 10 11.97 -9.27 17.07
C ASN A 10 13.25 -10.12 17.00
N ASN A 11 13.31 -11.22 17.76
CA ASN A 11 14.45 -12.15 17.72
C ASN A 11 14.66 -12.71 16.31
N ASN A 12 13.59 -13.14 15.63
CA ASN A 12 13.70 -13.61 14.24
C ASN A 12 14.28 -12.54 13.31
N ILE A 13 13.86 -11.28 13.46
CA ILE A 13 14.40 -10.17 12.65
C ILE A 13 15.86 -9.90 12.98
N GLU A 14 16.27 -10.00 14.26
CA GLU A 14 17.67 -9.90 14.67
C GLU A 14 18.53 -11.02 14.08
N ASP A 15 18.03 -12.26 14.07
CA ASP A 15 18.69 -13.39 13.43
C ASP A 15 18.86 -13.17 11.93
N MET A 16 17.82 -12.68 11.23
CA MET A 16 17.91 -12.34 9.81
C MET A 16 18.93 -11.22 9.54
N LYS A 17 19.05 -10.23 10.44
CA LYS A 17 20.05 -9.17 10.31
C LYS A 17 21.47 -9.71 10.45
N ASN A 18 21.68 -10.60 11.41
CA ASN A 18 23.02 -11.10 11.75
C ASN A 18 23.48 -12.22 10.81
N ASN A 19 22.56 -13.07 10.33
CA ASN A 19 22.90 -14.31 9.62
C ASN A 19 22.47 -14.32 8.14
N GLU A 20 21.47 -13.53 7.75
CA GLU A 20 20.90 -13.55 6.39
C GLU A 20 21.16 -12.25 5.60
N GLY A 21 21.86 -11.29 6.21
CA GLY A 21 22.19 -10.01 5.57
C GLY A 21 21.00 -9.06 5.42
N LEU A 22 19.93 -9.24 6.20
CA LEU A 22 18.79 -8.33 6.20
C LEU A 22 19.24 -6.93 6.63
N SER A 23 19.08 -5.96 5.73
CA SER A 23 19.30 -4.54 6.04
C SER A 23 17.97 -3.81 6.20
N LEU A 24 17.81 -3.13 7.32
CA LEU A 24 16.63 -2.33 7.63
C LEU A 24 16.91 -0.84 7.40
N PRO A 25 15.87 -0.02 7.15
CA PRO A 25 16.07 1.42 7.01
C PRO A 25 16.69 2.03 8.27
N PRO A 26 17.60 3.02 8.15
CA PRO A 26 18.36 3.56 9.29
C PRO A 26 17.46 4.16 10.39
N ASP A 27 16.35 4.79 10.03
CA ASP A 27 15.41 5.41 10.98
C ASP A 27 14.21 4.51 11.34
N TYR A 28 14.34 3.20 11.12
CA TYR A 28 13.27 2.23 11.39
C TYR A 28 13.48 1.48 12.71
N SER A 29 12.61 1.74 13.68
CA SER A 29 12.54 0.99 14.93
C SER A 29 11.59 -0.20 14.81
N VAL A 30 12.15 -1.41 14.73
CA VAL A 30 11.40 -2.68 14.69
C VAL A 30 10.50 -2.81 15.92
N GLY A 31 11.05 -2.59 17.12
CA GLY A 31 10.29 -2.69 18.37
C GLY A 31 9.08 -1.77 18.42
N ASN A 32 9.23 -0.50 17.99
CA ASN A 32 8.11 0.44 17.95
C ASN A 32 7.04 0.02 16.94
N ALA A 33 7.45 -0.47 15.77
CA ALA A 33 6.54 -0.95 14.75
C ALA A 33 5.76 -2.20 15.19
N LEU A 34 6.45 -3.17 15.81
CA LEU A 34 5.83 -4.39 16.34
C LEU A 34 4.88 -4.10 17.50
N ASN A 35 5.26 -3.23 18.43
CA ASN A 35 4.36 -2.81 19.52
C ASN A 35 3.12 -2.08 18.99
N SER A 36 3.29 -1.19 18.00
CA SER A 36 2.18 -0.50 17.36
C SER A 36 1.25 -1.49 16.64
N ALA A 37 1.81 -2.48 15.95
CA ALA A 37 1.04 -3.53 15.30
C ALA A 37 0.27 -4.37 16.31
N TYR A 38 0.91 -4.76 17.42
CA TYR A 38 0.26 -5.52 18.48
C TYR A 38 -0.95 -4.79 19.04
N LEU A 39 -0.82 -3.49 19.38
CA LEU A 39 -1.93 -2.68 19.88
C LEU A 39 -3.13 -2.66 18.92
N ILE A 40 -2.87 -2.63 17.60
CA ILE A 40 -3.92 -2.65 16.58
C ILE A 40 -4.56 -4.04 16.47
N LEU A 41 -3.78 -5.11 16.60
CA LEU A 41 -4.27 -6.49 16.48
C LEU A 41 -5.01 -6.95 17.74
N SER A 42 -4.64 -6.42 18.91
CA SER A 42 -5.28 -6.69 20.21
C SER A 42 -6.48 -5.79 20.49
N ASP A 43 -6.76 -4.81 19.63
CA ASP A 43 -7.90 -3.89 19.79
C ASP A 43 -9.23 -4.64 19.70
N THR A 44 -10.04 -4.51 20.75
CA THR A 44 -11.37 -5.12 20.90
C THR A 44 -12.50 -4.18 20.47
N SER A 45 -12.20 -2.93 20.12
CA SER A 45 -13.23 -1.92 19.80
C SER A 45 -14.10 -2.29 18.60
N LYS A 46 -13.61 -3.17 17.72
CA LYS A 46 -14.27 -3.61 16.49
C LYS A 46 -14.75 -5.07 16.54
N GLY A 47 -14.76 -5.68 17.73
CA GLY A 47 -15.16 -7.07 17.96
C GLY A 47 -14.00 -7.92 18.50
N GLN A 48 -14.02 -9.21 18.21
CA GLN A 48 -12.96 -10.13 18.64
C GLN A 48 -11.59 -9.67 18.10
N PRO A 49 -10.54 -9.63 18.94
CA PRO A 49 -9.18 -9.31 18.52
C PRO A 49 -8.74 -10.13 17.32
N LEU A 50 -7.95 -9.51 16.44
CA LEU A 50 -7.40 -10.20 15.28
C LEU A 50 -6.39 -11.28 15.69
N LEU A 51 -5.75 -11.12 16.85
CA LEU A 51 -4.86 -12.11 17.44
C LEU A 51 -5.57 -13.41 17.79
N ASP A 52 -6.81 -13.34 18.28
CA ASP A 52 -7.58 -14.51 18.67
C ASP A 52 -8.32 -15.13 17.48
N LYS A 53 -8.65 -14.29 16.48
CA LYS A 53 -9.40 -14.70 15.31
C LYS A 53 -8.54 -15.39 14.24
N CYS A 54 -7.27 -14.99 14.11
CA CYS A 54 -6.40 -15.45 13.04
C CYS A 54 -5.38 -16.47 13.52
N ASP A 55 -4.92 -17.34 12.62
CA ASP A 55 -3.91 -18.33 12.90
C ASP A 55 -2.59 -17.64 13.29
N GLN A 56 -1.97 -18.09 14.39
CA GLN A 56 -0.73 -17.50 14.92
C GLN A 56 0.39 -17.45 13.87
N GLY A 57 0.53 -18.49 13.05
CA GLY A 57 1.52 -18.51 11.96
C GLY A 57 1.29 -17.41 10.91
N SER A 58 0.03 -17.09 10.60
CA SER A 58 -0.32 -16.00 9.68
C SER A 58 0.00 -14.63 10.27
N VAL A 59 -0.20 -14.48 11.59
CA VAL A 59 0.14 -13.26 12.34
C VAL A 59 1.65 -13.03 12.34
N ILE A 60 2.44 -14.04 12.71
CA ILE A 60 3.90 -13.97 12.72
C ILE A 60 4.43 -13.61 11.33
N LYS A 61 4.00 -14.34 10.28
CA LYS A 61 4.39 -14.07 8.90
C LYS A 61 4.07 -12.64 8.48
N THR A 62 2.89 -12.13 8.86
CA THR A 62 2.45 -10.77 8.57
C THR A 62 3.30 -9.72 9.28
N LEU A 63 3.62 -9.91 10.56
CA LEU A 63 4.48 -9.00 11.33
C LEU A 63 5.93 -9.01 10.83
N MET A 64 6.47 -10.19 10.49
CA MET A 64 7.79 -10.31 9.85
C MET A 64 7.82 -9.57 8.51
N ASN A 65 6.82 -9.77 7.65
CA ASN A 65 6.75 -9.11 6.36
C ASN A 65 6.68 -7.58 6.49
N MET A 66 5.95 -7.07 7.48
CA MET A 66 5.93 -5.64 7.82
C MET A 66 7.30 -5.14 8.25
N ALA A 67 7.99 -5.88 9.12
CA ALA A 67 9.30 -5.50 9.65
C ALA A 67 10.39 -5.51 8.58
N ILE A 68 10.44 -6.54 7.74
CA ILE A 68 11.37 -6.65 6.60
C ILE A 68 11.18 -5.49 5.64
N GLN A 69 9.92 -5.11 5.37
CA GLN A 69 9.63 -3.96 4.52
C GLN A 69 9.83 -2.61 5.21
N GLY A 70 10.24 -2.56 6.49
CA GLY A 70 10.45 -1.32 7.22
C GLY A 70 9.20 -0.42 7.25
N LEU A 71 8.02 -1.03 7.44
CA LEU A 71 6.74 -0.32 7.46
C LEU A 71 6.19 -0.25 8.89
N SER A 72 5.55 0.86 9.23
CA SER A 72 4.90 1.06 10.52
C SER A 72 3.41 1.37 10.36
N PRO A 73 2.52 0.64 11.06
CA PRO A 73 1.09 0.91 11.00
C PRO A 73 0.75 2.22 11.73
N ALA A 74 1.55 2.65 12.73
CA ALA A 74 1.39 3.94 13.39
C ALA A 74 1.59 5.14 12.44
N LYS A 75 2.36 4.95 11.37
CA LYS A 75 2.56 5.93 10.29
C LYS A 75 1.57 5.76 9.14
N ASN A 76 0.52 4.96 9.32
CA ASN A 76 -0.45 4.60 8.28
C ASN A 76 0.19 3.99 7.02
N GLN A 77 1.32 3.27 7.15
CA GLN A 77 2.04 2.71 6.01
C GLN A 77 1.54 1.31 5.61
N CYS A 78 0.81 0.63 6.48
CA CYS A 78 0.24 -0.68 6.21
C CYS A 78 -1.07 -0.88 6.98
N TYR A 79 -1.87 -1.83 6.52
CA TYR A 79 -3.12 -2.24 7.14
C TYR A 79 -3.15 -3.77 7.26
N PHE A 80 -3.73 -4.26 8.36
CA PHE A 80 -3.95 -5.68 8.57
C PHE A 80 -5.38 -6.04 8.19
N ILE A 81 -5.53 -6.99 7.27
CA ILE A 81 -6.84 -7.41 6.77
C ILE A 81 -6.98 -8.92 6.99
N PRO A 82 -7.97 -9.35 7.78
CA PRO A 82 -8.26 -10.77 7.95
C PRO A 82 -9.05 -11.32 6.76
N TYR A 83 -8.58 -12.43 6.21
CA TYR A 83 -9.28 -13.26 5.22
C TYR A 83 -9.61 -14.61 5.86
N GLY A 84 -10.81 -14.72 6.44
CA GLY A 84 -11.15 -15.86 7.28
C GLY A 84 -10.30 -15.87 8.55
N ASN A 85 -9.49 -16.92 8.72
CA ASN A 85 -8.49 -17.07 9.78
C ASN A 85 -7.06 -16.65 9.36
N GLN A 86 -6.84 -16.22 8.12
CA GLN A 86 -5.53 -15.78 7.66
C GLN A 86 -5.40 -14.26 7.81
N LEU A 87 -4.40 -13.81 8.56
CA LEU A 87 -4.03 -12.39 8.61
C LEU A 87 -3.09 -12.07 7.45
N VAL A 88 -3.41 -11.01 6.71
CA VAL A 88 -2.57 -10.50 5.62
C VAL A 88 -2.31 -9.00 5.83
N MET A 89 -1.05 -8.59 5.69
CA MET A 89 -0.69 -7.18 5.57
C MET A 89 -0.89 -6.69 4.14
N GLN A 90 -1.60 -5.57 3.98
CA GLN A 90 -1.61 -4.79 2.75
C GLN A 90 -0.85 -3.49 2.95
N ARG A 91 -0.02 -3.11 1.97
CA ARG A 91 0.65 -1.81 1.96
C ARG A 91 -0.36 -0.70 1.71
N SER A 92 -0.21 0.42 2.42
CA SER A 92 -0.94 1.63 2.10
C SER A 92 -0.24 2.40 0.97
N TYR A 93 -0.90 3.44 0.46
CA TYR A 93 -0.28 4.40 -0.46
C TYR A 93 1.03 4.98 0.10
N PHE A 94 1.02 5.43 1.36
CA PHE A 94 2.21 5.99 2.02
C PHE A 94 3.30 4.95 2.24
N GLY A 95 2.92 3.70 2.53
CA GLY A 95 3.86 2.58 2.62
C GLY A 95 4.54 2.30 1.29
N SER A 96 3.78 2.23 0.19
CA SER A 96 4.33 2.04 -1.15
C SER A 96 5.30 3.15 -1.53
N ILE A 97 4.95 4.43 -1.28
CA ILE A 97 5.87 5.55 -1.50
C ILE A 97 7.14 5.38 -0.66
N SER A 98 7.00 5.05 0.63
CA SER A 98 8.14 4.91 1.55
C SER A 98 9.09 3.79 1.12
N VAL A 99 8.55 2.69 0.59
CA VAL A 99 9.36 1.57 0.07
C VAL A 99 10.14 2.00 -1.16
N VAL A 100 9.46 2.63 -2.12
CA VAL A 100 10.11 2.99 -3.39
C VAL A 100 11.10 4.13 -3.23
N LYS A 101 10.82 5.13 -2.38
CA LYS A 101 11.75 6.24 -2.09
C LYS A 101 13.04 5.81 -1.37
N ARG A 102 13.10 4.59 -0.83
CA ARG A 102 14.34 4.04 -0.24
C ARG A 102 15.28 3.41 -1.26
N LEU A 103 14.84 3.21 -2.50
CA LEU A 103 15.69 2.73 -3.57
C LEU A 103 16.63 3.87 -3.99
N SER A 104 17.93 3.57 -4.09
CA SER A 104 18.98 4.59 -4.31
C SER A 104 18.88 5.29 -5.66
N ASN A 105 18.20 4.67 -6.63
CA ASN A 105 18.02 5.19 -7.98
C ASN A 105 16.70 5.96 -8.16
N VAL A 106 15.89 6.14 -7.12
CA VAL A 106 14.63 6.89 -7.17
C VAL A 106 14.81 8.27 -6.57
N LYS A 107 14.46 9.30 -7.34
CA LYS A 107 14.41 10.69 -6.89
C LYS A 107 13.03 11.05 -6.35
N ASP A 108 11.97 10.76 -7.11
CA ASP A 108 10.62 11.02 -6.67
C ASP A 108 9.59 10.05 -7.26
N ILE A 109 8.43 9.98 -6.62
CA ILE A 109 7.36 9.08 -7.01
C ILE A 109 6.01 9.67 -6.64
N GLN A 110 5.07 9.60 -7.58
CA GLN A 110 3.72 10.06 -7.35
C GLN A 110 2.71 9.21 -8.12
N ALA A 111 1.52 9.05 -7.54
CA ALA A 111 0.37 8.47 -8.23
C ALA A 111 -0.82 9.42 -8.17
N GLN A 112 -1.54 9.50 -9.29
CA GLN A 112 -2.73 10.30 -9.46
C GLN A 112 -3.87 9.45 -10.01
N VAL A 113 -5.09 9.86 -9.70
CA VAL A 113 -6.31 9.27 -10.25
C VAL A 113 -6.85 10.17 -11.34
N VAL A 114 -7.43 9.56 -12.36
CA VAL A 114 -8.08 10.26 -13.47
C VAL A 114 -9.58 10.08 -13.29
N HIS A 115 -10.31 11.19 -13.16
CA HIS A 115 -11.75 11.21 -13.07
C HIS A 115 -12.37 11.30 -14.46
N LYS A 116 -13.65 10.97 -14.53
CA LYS A 116 -14.43 11.17 -15.74
C LYS A 116 -14.39 12.66 -16.10
N ASP A 117 -14.17 12.95 -17.38
CA ASP A 117 -14.07 14.28 -17.97
C ASP A 117 -12.77 15.06 -17.64
N ASP A 118 -11.76 14.42 -17.02
CA ASP A 118 -10.41 15.00 -16.93
C ASP A 118 -9.69 14.93 -18.28
N THR A 119 -8.90 15.96 -18.61
CA THR A 119 -8.02 15.92 -19.79
C THR A 119 -6.87 14.99 -19.48
N PHE A 120 -6.85 13.82 -20.12
CA PHE A 120 -5.78 12.83 -19.95
C PHE A 120 -5.40 12.21 -21.30
N LYS A 121 -4.16 12.43 -21.73
CA LYS A 121 -3.61 11.86 -22.97
C LYS A 121 -2.35 11.06 -22.67
N ILE A 122 -2.35 9.83 -23.19
CA ILE A 122 -1.17 8.96 -23.20
C ILE A 122 -0.54 8.95 -24.58
N GLY A 123 0.75 8.68 -24.64
CA GLY A 123 1.48 8.45 -25.87
C GLY A 123 2.44 7.27 -25.74
N GLY A 124 3.10 6.95 -26.85
CA GLY A 124 4.24 6.05 -26.87
C GLY A 124 5.46 6.82 -27.35
N GLU A 125 6.51 6.86 -26.55
CA GLU A 125 7.83 7.36 -26.95
C GLU A 125 8.79 6.18 -26.93
N ASN A 126 9.37 5.86 -28.09
CA ASN A 126 10.26 4.70 -28.27
C ASN A 126 9.63 3.36 -27.79
N GLY A 127 8.31 3.20 -27.96
CA GLY A 127 7.57 2.02 -27.51
C GLY A 127 7.26 1.99 -26.01
N VAL A 128 7.67 3.01 -25.24
CA VAL A 128 7.37 3.16 -23.82
C VAL A 128 6.16 4.05 -23.64
N LEU A 129 5.22 3.64 -22.79
CA LEU A 129 4.05 4.43 -22.46
C LEU A 129 4.46 5.69 -21.68
N VAL A 130 3.99 6.85 -22.14
CA VAL A 130 4.19 8.14 -21.47
C VAL A 130 2.86 8.87 -21.27
N VAL A 131 2.74 9.63 -20.20
CA VAL A 131 1.61 10.55 -20.00
C VAL A 131 2.00 11.89 -20.60
N LYS A 132 1.33 12.31 -21.68
CA LYS A 132 1.61 13.55 -22.41
C LYS A 132 0.93 14.76 -21.79
N GLU A 133 -0.29 14.57 -21.30
CA GLU A 133 -1.13 15.66 -20.79
C GLU A 133 -2.02 15.13 -19.68
N PHE A 134 -2.04 15.82 -18.54
CA PHE A 134 -2.95 15.56 -17.44
C PHE A 134 -3.37 16.88 -16.79
N GLU A 135 -4.63 17.25 -16.96
CA GLU A 135 -5.21 18.46 -16.36
C GLU A 135 -6.47 18.07 -15.56
N PRO A 136 -6.36 17.93 -14.23
CA PRO A 136 -7.52 17.67 -13.39
C PRO A 136 -8.34 18.95 -13.20
N SER A 137 -9.67 18.86 -13.31
CA SER A 137 -10.57 19.96 -12.96
C SER A 137 -11.15 19.77 -11.56
N PHE A 138 -11.28 20.87 -10.81
CA PHE A 138 -11.90 20.86 -9.49
C PHE A 138 -13.33 20.28 -9.53
N GLU A 139 -14.09 20.61 -10.59
CA GLU A 139 -15.46 20.12 -10.80
C GLU A 139 -15.54 18.61 -11.04
N ASN A 140 -14.44 17.99 -11.45
CA ASN A 140 -14.38 16.56 -11.75
C ASN A 140 -13.97 15.72 -10.54
N LEU A 141 -13.51 16.32 -9.44
CA LEU A 141 -13.02 15.57 -8.27
C LEU A 141 -14.08 14.67 -7.63
N ASP A 142 -15.36 15.03 -7.75
CA ASP A 142 -16.48 14.21 -7.28
C ASP A 142 -17.01 13.20 -8.31
N LYS A 143 -16.53 13.28 -9.57
CA LYS A 143 -16.95 12.39 -10.65
C LYS A 143 -16.35 10.98 -10.49
N PRO A 144 -16.89 9.97 -11.17
CA PRO A 144 -16.35 8.62 -11.09
C PRO A 144 -14.90 8.55 -11.59
N ILE A 145 -14.03 7.93 -10.81
CA ILE A 145 -12.67 7.57 -11.26
C ILE A 145 -12.77 6.62 -12.46
N ILE A 146 -12.01 6.87 -13.53
CA ILE A 146 -11.92 6.04 -14.74
C ILE A 146 -10.59 5.28 -14.84
N GLY A 147 -9.53 5.81 -14.24
CA GLY A 147 -8.20 5.21 -14.22
C GLY A 147 -7.28 5.84 -13.19
N ALA A 148 -6.04 5.39 -13.17
CA ALA A 148 -4.97 5.96 -12.37
C ALA A 148 -3.67 5.87 -13.17
N PHE A 149 -2.74 6.76 -12.87
CA PHE A 149 -1.37 6.68 -13.36
C PHE A 149 -0.39 6.96 -12.23
N ALA A 150 0.80 6.39 -12.34
CA ALA A 150 1.94 6.71 -11.50
C ALA A 150 3.14 7.00 -12.36
N TRP A 151 4.06 7.79 -11.82
CA TRP A 151 5.38 7.98 -12.38
C TRP A 151 6.44 7.84 -11.30
N ILE A 152 7.58 7.29 -11.70
CA ILE A 152 8.79 7.20 -10.89
C ILE A 152 9.86 7.99 -11.64
N GLU A 153 10.40 9.01 -11.00
CA GLU A 153 11.53 9.80 -11.48
C GLU A 153 12.82 9.21 -10.91
N ASP A 154 13.75 8.87 -11.79
CA ASP A 154 15.08 8.42 -11.40
C ASP A 154 15.98 9.61 -10.99
N ILE A 155 17.16 9.31 -10.46
CA ILE A 155 18.15 10.34 -10.12
C ILE A 155 18.67 11.12 -11.34
N ASN A 156 18.51 10.60 -12.55
CA ASN A 156 18.92 11.22 -13.81
C ASN A 156 17.82 12.12 -14.41
N GLY A 157 16.62 12.17 -13.79
CA GLY A 157 15.46 12.93 -14.26
C GLY A 157 14.56 12.20 -15.26
N ASN A 158 14.80 10.92 -15.57
CA ASN A 158 13.94 10.13 -16.42
C ASN A 158 12.69 9.70 -15.66
N ARG A 159 11.53 9.85 -16.29
CA ARG A 159 10.24 9.44 -15.71
C ARG A 159 9.69 8.21 -16.39
N THR A 160 9.54 7.14 -15.62
CA THR A 160 8.83 5.94 -16.07
C THR A 160 7.39 6.02 -15.64
N TYR A 161 6.46 5.90 -16.59
CA TYR A 161 5.03 5.98 -16.33
C TYR A 161 4.38 4.59 -16.30
N THR A 162 3.44 4.41 -15.39
CA THR A 162 2.55 3.24 -15.35
C THR A 162 1.12 3.76 -15.36
N VAL A 163 0.27 3.24 -16.23
CA VAL A 163 -1.14 3.63 -16.34
C VAL A 163 -2.02 2.39 -16.15
N MET A 164 -3.11 2.54 -15.39
CA MET A 164 -4.10 1.50 -15.18
C MET A 164 -5.51 2.04 -15.39
N THR A 165 -6.36 1.23 -16.01
CA THR A 165 -7.80 1.52 -16.06
C THR A 165 -8.49 0.91 -14.85
N LYS A 166 -9.59 1.52 -14.39
CA LYS A 166 -10.40 1.01 -13.28
C LYS A 166 -10.97 -0.39 -13.53
N LYS A 167 -11.14 -0.78 -14.79
CA LYS A 167 -11.66 -2.09 -15.18
C LYS A 167 -10.65 -3.21 -14.90
N THR A 168 -9.36 -2.93 -15.11
CA THR A 168 -8.25 -3.86 -14.88
C THR A 168 -7.90 -3.98 -13.39
N SER A 169 -8.09 -2.91 -12.62
CA SER A 169 -7.53 -2.77 -11.27
C SER A 169 -8.40 -3.32 -10.14
N THR A 170 -9.59 -3.86 -10.41
CA THR A 170 -10.53 -4.24 -9.32
C THR A 170 -10.10 -5.58 -8.73
N PRO A 171 -9.51 -5.64 -7.52
CA PRO A 171 -9.28 -6.91 -6.86
C PRO A 171 -10.65 -7.47 -6.44
N VAL A 172 -10.81 -8.78 -6.46
CA VAL A 172 -12.07 -9.49 -6.12
C VAL A 172 -12.70 -8.97 -4.80
N GLY A 173 -11.89 -8.50 -3.85
CA GLY A 173 -12.34 -7.93 -2.56
C GLY A 173 -13.08 -6.58 -2.63
N ALA A 174 -12.80 -5.71 -3.61
CA ALA A 174 -13.51 -4.42 -3.76
C ALA A 174 -14.97 -4.63 -4.22
N THR A 175 -15.22 -5.71 -4.97
CA THR A 175 -16.56 -6.13 -5.39
C THR A 175 -17.44 -6.53 -4.19
N LEU A 176 -16.86 -7.21 -3.20
CA LEU A 176 -17.54 -7.60 -1.96
C LEU A 176 -17.89 -6.38 -1.08
N ARG A 177 -17.00 -5.39 -0.97
CA ARG A 177 -17.27 -4.14 -0.23
C ARG A 177 -18.40 -3.31 -0.85
N ARG A 178 -18.49 -3.24 -2.19
CA ARG A 178 -19.58 -2.53 -2.90
C ARG A 178 -20.97 -3.10 -2.61
N ARG A 179 -21.10 -4.43 -2.45
CA ARG A 179 -22.39 -5.08 -2.12
C ARG A 179 -22.96 -4.65 -0.77
N ARG A 180 -22.11 -4.24 0.18
CA ARG A 180 -22.49 -3.98 1.58
C ARG A 180 -22.99 -2.56 1.87
N PHE A 181 -22.79 -1.60 0.95
CA PHE A 181 -23.08 -0.19 1.20
C PHE A 181 -24.00 0.40 0.11
N LYS A 182 -25.31 0.45 0.38
CA LYS A 182 -26.34 0.95 -0.56
C LYS A 182 -26.67 2.44 -0.45
N THR A 183 -26.25 3.15 0.61
CA THR A 183 -26.67 4.54 0.89
C THR A 183 -25.75 5.62 0.29
N SER A 184 -26.33 6.74 -0.14
CA SER A 184 -25.64 7.85 -0.84
C SER A 184 -24.47 8.45 -0.05
N SER A 185 -24.66 8.73 1.25
CA SER A 185 -23.62 9.35 2.09
C SER A 185 -22.39 8.46 2.29
N ARG A 186 -22.53 7.13 2.20
CA ARG A 186 -21.40 6.19 2.27
C ARG A 186 -20.66 6.04 0.93
N LYS A 187 -21.28 6.43 -0.20
CA LYS A 187 -20.62 6.39 -1.52
C LYS A 187 -19.46 7.38 -1.62
N ARG A 188 -19.56 8.57 -1.03
CA ARG A 188 -18.47 9.56 -1.03
C ARG A 188 -17.25 9.08 -0.27
N TRP A 189 -17.45 8.48 0.91
CA TRP A 189 -16.39 7.82 1.68
C TRP A 189 -15.75 6.65 0.93
N LEU A 190 -16.55 5.86 0.22
CA LEU A 190 -16.07 4.77 -0.63
C LEU A 190 -15.21 5.27 -1.80
N ASN A 191 -15.55 6.41 -2.41
CA ASN A 191 -14.75 6.99 -3.50
C ASN A 191 -13.37 7.45 -3.01
N GLY A 192 -13.29 8.07 -1.83
CA GLY A 192 -12.00 8.44 -1.20
C GLY A 192 -11.12 7.22 -0.92
N LEU A 193 -11.69 6.16 -0.34
CA LEU A 193 -10.99 4.89 -0.10
C LEU A 193 -10.53 4.24 -1.43
N LEU A 194 -11.39 4.24 -2.46
CA LEU A 194 -11.07 3.70 -3.76
C LEU A 194 -9.90 4.45 -4.42
N SER A 195 -9.84 5.78 -4.25
CA SER A 195 -8.72 6.59 -4.74
C SER A 195 -7.41 6.17 -4.09
N ILE A 196 -7.39 5.97 -2.77
CA ILE A 196 -6.20 5.54 -2.03
C ILE A 196 -5.77 4.13 -2.43
N GLU A 197 -6.73 3.19 -2.56
CA GLU A 197 -6.47 1.81 -3.00
C GLU A 197 -5.93 1.74 -4.44
N LEU A 198 -6.49 2.56 -5.36
CA LEU A 198 -6.00 2.62 -6.74
C LEU A 198 -4.59 3.18 -6.81
N ARG A 199 -4.32 4.25 -6.05
CA ARG A 199 -2.99 4.85 -5.96
C ARG A 199 -1.97 3.89 -5.35
N SER A 200 -2.31 3.16 -4.29
CA SER A 200 -1.37 2.18 -3.72
C SER A 200 -1.10 1.01 -4.68
N SER A 201 -2.14 0.51 -5.36
CA SER A 201 -2.04 -0.60 -6.31
C SER A 201 -1.15 -0.27 -7.50
N ILE A 202 -1.32 0.92 -8.09
CA ILE A 202 -0.52 1.33 -9.24
C ILE A 202 0.94 1.57 -8.87
N LEU A 203 1.23 2.04 -7.65
CA LEU A 203 2.60 2.17 -7.17
C LEU A 203 3.27 0.82 -6.97
N ILE A 204 2.54 -0.18 -6.48
CA ILE A 204 3.05 -1.55 -6.35
C ILE A 204 3.36 -2.10 -7.75
N GLN A 205 2.44 -1.94 -8.71
CA GLN A 205 2.66 -2.39 -10.08
C GLN A 205 3.84 -1.66 -10.75
N ALA A 206 3.97 -0.34 -10.55
CA ALA A 206 5.09 0.45 -11.06
C ALA A 206 6.42 -0.03 -10.47
N GLN A 207 6.47 -0.30 -9.16
CA GLN A 207 7.65 -0.88 -8.52
C GLN A 207 8.00 -2.25 -9.12
N THR A 208 7.03 -3.15 -9.27
CA THR A 208 7.24 -4.50 -9.85
C THR A 208 7.74 -4.42 -11.29
N THR A 209 7.20 -3.52 -12.11
CA THR A 209 7.55 -3.42 -13.54
C THR A 209 8.97 -2.87 -13.75
N ILE A 210 9.48 -2.06 -12.83
CA ILE A 210 10.77 -1.38 -13.00
C ILE A 210 11.92 -2.18 -12.36
N TYR A 211 11.64 -2.95 -11.30
CA TYR A 211 12.67 -3.59 -10.48
C TYR A 211 12.65 -5.13 -10.52
N LEU A 212 11.84 -5.74 -11.41
CA LEU A 212 11.87 -7.16 -11.77
C LEU A 212 12.01 -7.30 -13.29
#